data_AF-A0A3D2MMQ5-F1
#
_entry.id   AF-A0A3D2MMQ5-F1
#
_cell.length_a   1.000
_cell.length_b   1.000
_cell.length_c   1.000
_cell.angle_alpha   90.00
_cell.angle_beta   90.00
_cell.angle_gamma   90.00
#
_symmetry.space_group_name_H-M   'P 1'
#
loop_
_entity.id
_entity.type
_entity.pdbx_description
1 polymer ?
#
loop_
_entity_poly.entity_id
_entity_poly.type
_entity_poly.pdbx_seq_one_letter_code
_entity_poly.pdbx_strand_id
1 'polypeptide(L)'
;DWIIGNPPWIEANNTEEPLAAAWIGAHSKQRPVDNNSVAEAFSWHVLDLLSPTGYIGLLLPAVLLYNLDAWKYRQSFFERCEVRRMTNFSNLRGELFGRRATAPAITIIYHQALA
;
A
#
# COMPACT_ATOMS: atom_id res chain seq x y z
N ASP A 1 -5.09 -12.45 -12.39
CA ASP A 1 -3.88 -12.08 -13.13
C ASP A 1 -3.40 -10.67 -12.85
N TRP A 2 -4.25 -9.65 -12.99
CA TRP A 2 -3.85 -8.27 -12.66
C TRP A 2 -4.80 -7.68 -11.64
N ILE A 3 -4.24 -7.03 -10.62
CA ILE A 3 -5.00 -6.21 -9.66
C ILE A 3 -4.48 -4.79 -9.79
N ILE A 4 -5.34 -3.85 -10.19
CA ILE A 4 -4.98 -2.46 -10.41
C ILE A 4 -5.91 -1.58 -9.57
N GLY A 5 -5.38 -0.59 -8.86
CA GLY A 5 -6.23 0.25 -8.02
C GLY A 5 -5.58 1.50 -7.45
N ASN A 6 -6.44 2.41 -7.01
CA ASN A 6 -6.10 3.53 -6.16
C ASN A 6 -6.81 3.32 -4.82
N PRO A 7 -6.22 2.57 -3.88
CA PRO A 7 -6.87 2.29 -2.60
C PRO A 7 -7.11 3.58 -1.80
N PRO A 8 -8.04 3.58 -0.84
CA PRO A 8 -8.32 4.75 0.00
C PRO A 8 -7.09 5.23 0.78
N TRP A 9 -6.87 6.55 0.80
CA TRP A 9 -5.77 7.19 1.53
C TRP A 9 -6.28 7.73 2.86
N ILE A 10 -6.67 6.81 3.74
CA ILE A 10 -7.23 7.08 5.06
C ILE A 10 -6.62 6.14 6.09
N GLU A 11 -6.79 6.48 7.37
CA GLU A 11 -6.42 5.64 8.49
C GLU A 11 -7.67 4.88 8.96
N ALA A 12 -7.57 3.57 9.11
CA ALA A 12 -8.70 2.76 9.56
C ALA A 12 -8.98 3.00 11.04
N ASN A 13 -10.26 3.16 11.37
CA ASN A 13 -10.73 3.19 12.75
C ASN A 13 -11.89 2.22 12.98
N ASN A 14 -12.19 1.92 14.25
CA ASN A 14 -13.21 0.94 14.63
C ASN A 14 -14.66 1.43 14.36
N THR A 15 -14.85 2.69 14.00
CA THR A 15 -16.18 3.29 13.78
C THR A 15 -16.53 3.42 12.31
N GLU A 16 -15.63 3.92 11.48
CA GLU A 16 -15.85 4.22 10.06
C GLU A 16 -15.34 3.09 9.16
N GLU A 17 -14.19 2.48 9.49
CA GLU A 17 -13.58 1.37 8.74
C GLU A 17 -13.36 0.11 9.61
N PRO A 18 -14.39 -0.42 10.29
CA PRO A 18 -14.22 -1.52 11.24
C PRO A 18 -13.63 -2.78 10.61
N LEU A 19 -13.90 -3.04 9.33
CA LEU A 19 -13.34 -4.19 8.61
C LEU A 19 -11.84 -4.04 8.34
N ALA A 20 -11.40 -2.84 7.94
CA ALA A 20 -9.97 -2.59 7.72
C ALA A 20 -9.21 -2.60 9.04
N ALA A 21 -9.77 -1.98 10.09
CA ALA A 21 -9.18 -1.98 11.43
C ALA A 21 -9.06 -3.41 11.99
N ALA A 22 -10.10 -4.23 11.86
CA ALA A 22 -10.06 -5.64 12.27
C ALA A 22 -9.02 -6.45 11.49
N TRP A 23 -8.95 -6.26 10.16
CA TRP A 23 -7.95 -6.94 9.33
C TRP A 23 -6.53 -6.55 9.72
N ILE A 24 -6.26 -5.27 9.93
CA ILE A 24 -4.96 -4.74 10.36
C ILE A 24 -4.55 -5.36 11.70
N GLY A 25 -5.47 -5.36 12.67
CA GLY A 25 -5.23 -5.98 13.98
C GLY A 25 -4.85 -7.46 13.87
N ALA A 26 -5.59 -8.22 13.06
CA ALA A 26 -5.39 -9.65 12.87
C ALA A 26 -4.07 -10.01 12.16
N HIS A 27 -3.54 -9.14 11.28
CA HIS A 27 -2.38 -9.44 10.44
C HIS A 27 -1.09 -8.67 10.82
N SER A 28 -1.17 -7.75 11.78
CA SER A 28 -0.09 -6.84 12.20
C SER A 28 1.30 -7.46 12.38
N LYS A 29 1.38 -8.71 12.83
CA LYS A 29 2.67 -9.41 13.04
C LYS A 29 3.40 -9.76 11.73
N GLN A 30 2.66 -10.09 10.68
CA GLN A 30 3.21 -10.61 9.43
C GLN A 30 3.10 -9.61 8.28
N ARG A 31 2.11 -8.72 8.37
CA ARG A 31 1.77 -7.69 7.39
C ARG A 31 1.65 -6.37 8.15
N PRO A 32 2.77 -5.86 8.70
CA PRO A 32 2.75 -4.61 9.45
C PRO A 32 2.29 -3.48 8.53
N VAL A 33 1.53 -2.55 9.11
CA VAL A 33 1.16 -1.27 8.51
C VAL A 33 1.46 -0.17 9.50
N ASP A 34 1.71 1.04 9.01
CA ASP A 34 1.94 2.23 9.80
C ASP A 34 0.64 3.05 9.92
N ASN A 35 0.38 3.61 11.11
CA ASN A 35 -0.79 4.44 11.41
C ASN A 35 -2.14 3.89 10.91
N ASN A 36 -2.34 2.57 10.99
CA ASN A 36 -3.54 1.90 10.46
C ASN A 36 -3.88 2.29 9.00
N SER A 37 -2.88 2.59 8.18
CA SER A 37 -3.06 3.01 6.79
C SER A 37 -3.83 1.96 5.99
N VAL A 38 -5.01 2.33 5.50
CA VAL A 38 -5.83 1.46 4.64
C VAL A 38 -5.10 1.14 3.33
N ALA A 39 -4.34 2.10 2.79
CA ALA A 39 -3.56 1.90 1.58
C ALA A 39 -2.47 0.83 1.76
N GLU A 40 -1.81 0.80 2.91
CA GLU A 40 -0.81 -0.23 3.26
C GLU A 40 -1.46 -1.58 3.58
N ALA A 41 -2.59 -1.59 4.27
CA ALA A 41 -3.35 -2.83 4.49
C ALA A 41 -3.82 -3.44 3.15
N PHE A 42 -4.28 -2.59 2.24
CA PHE A 42 -4.71 -3.01 0.91
C PHE A 42 -3.56 -3.58 0.10
N SER A 43 -2.37 -2.95 0.12
CA SER A 43 -1.20 -3.45 -0.61
C SER A 43 -0.77 -4.86 -0.18
N TRP A 44 -1.05 -5.23 1.07
CA TRP A 44 -0.88 -6.58 1.57
C TRP A 44 -2.01 -7.52 1.18
N HIS A 45 -3.26 -7.13 1.42
CA HIS A 45 -4.40 -8.02 1.27
C HIS A 45 -4.59 -8.51 -0.17
N VAL A 46 -4.30 -7.66 -1.15
CA VAL A 46 -4.40 -8.05 -2.57
C VAL A 46 -3.49 -9.20 -2.98
N LEU A 47 -2.44 -9.50 -2.22
CA LEU A 47 -1.59 -10.68 -2.48
C LEU A 47 -2.39 -11.98 -2.31
N ASP A 48 -3.35 -12.02 -1.38
CA ASP A 48 -4.19 -13.21 -1.14
C ASP A 48 -5.13 -13.52 -2.32
N LEU A 49 -5.39 -12.51 -3.14
CA LEU A 49 -6.32 -12.56 -4.26
C LEU A 49 -5.60 -12.66 -5.61
N LEU A 50 -4.27 -12.60 -5.61
CA LEU A 50 -3.45 -12.60 -6.82
C LEU A 50 -3.25 -14.03 -7.33
N SER A 51 -3.24 -14.21 -8.66
CA SER A 51 -2.80 -15.49 -9.23
C SER A 51 -1.30 -15.69 -9.02
N PRO A 52 -0.79 -16.94 -9.00
CA PRO A 52 0.64 -17.20 -8.72
C PRO A 52 1.63 -16.47 -9.63
N THR A 53 1.23 -16.13 -10.86
CA THR A 53 2.05 -15.39 -11.84
C THR A 53 1.52 -13.98 -12.11
N GLY A 54 0.60 -13.50 -11.26
CA GLY A 54 -0.06 -12.22 -11.43
C GLY A 54 0.79 -11.03 -11.00
N TYR A 55 0.32 -9.83 -11.35
CA TYR A 55 0.92 -8.56 -10.94
C TYR A 55 -0.10 -7.63 -10.30
N ILE A 56 0.38 -6.82 -9.37
CA ILE A 56 -0.37 -5.77 -8.70
C ILE A 56 0.20 -4.42 -9.13
N GLY A 57 -0.68 -3.48 -9.48
CA GLY A 57 -0.33 -2.09 -9.79
C GLY A 57 -1.16 -1.12 -8.96
N LEU A 58 -0.54 -0.47 -7.97
CA LEU A 58 -1.27 0.45 -7.07
C LEU A 58 -0.74 1.88 -7.16
N LEU A 59 -1.66 2.84 -6.99
CA LEU A 59 -1.36 4.24 -6.71
C LEU A 59 -1.49 4.47 -5.20
N LEU A 60 -0.37 4.74 -4.53
CA LEU A 60 -0.29 4.84 -3.07
C LEU A 60 0.23 6.22 -2.62
N PRO A 61 0.00 6.61 -1.36
CA PRO A 61 0.67 7.77 -0.76
C PRO A 61 2.20 7.58 -0.78
N ALA A 62 2.95 8.58 -1.23
CA ALA A 62 4.42 8.50 -1.29
C ALA A 62 5.07 8.43 0.10
N VAL A 63 4.36 8.87 1.14
CA VAL A 63 4.83 8.83 2.53
C VAL A 63 5.24 7.42 2.97
N LEU A 64 4.65 6.38 2.38
CA LEU A 64 5.03 4.98 2.57
C LEU A 64 6.54 4.71 2.36
N LEU A 65 7.20 5.45 1.45
CA LEU A 65 8.63 5.28 1.19
C LEU A 65 9.54 6.02 2.17
N TYR A 66 9.05 7.11 2.75
CA TYR A 66 9.90 8.10 3.44
C TYR A 66 9.59 8.25 4.93
N ASN A 67 8.44 7.75 5.39
CA ASN A 67 8.08 7.78 6.80
C ASN A 67 9.04 6.89 7.59
N LEU A 68 9.78 7.47 8.55
CA LEU A 68 10.74 6.74 9.34
C LEU A 68 10.08 5.65 10.20
N ASP A 69 8.84 5.88 10.65
CA ASP A 69 8.09 4.94 11.49
C ASP A 69 7.59 3.72 10.70
N ALA A 70 7.34 3.88 9.41
CA ALA A 70 6.90 2.81 8.50
C ALA A 70 8.03 1.83 8.07
N TRP A 71 9.14 1.76 8.80
CA TRP A 71 10.28 0.89 8.45
C TRP A 71 9.92 -0.60 8.49
N LYS A 72 9.08 -1.03 9.44
CA LYS A 72 8.62 -2.43 9.53
C LYS A 72 7.78 -2.82 8.32
N TYR A 73 6.86 -1.94 7.91
CA TYR A 73 6.11 -2.10 6.67
C TYR A 73 7.08 -2.31 5.50
N ARG A 74 8.01 -1.36 5.30
CA ARG A 74 8.93 -1.43 4.16
C ARG A 74 9.78 -2.69 4.17
N GLN A 75 10.41 -3.01 5.30
CA GLN A 75 11.25 -4.18 5.42
C GLN A 75 10.46 -5.45 5.05
N SER A 76 9.34 -5.70 5.72
CA SER A 76 8.52 -6.88 5.44
C SER A 76 7.99 -6.89 4.01
N PHE A 77 7.60 -5.73 3.46
CA PHE A 77 7.07 -5.61 2.11
C PHE A 77 8.11 -6.03 1.07
N PHE A 78 9.34 -5.51 1.16
CA PHE A 78 10.41 -5.87 0.24
C PHE A 78 10.98 -7.29 0.46
N GLU A 79 10.82 -7.86 1.67
CA GLU A 79 11.16 -9.27 1.92
C GLU A 79 10.17 -10.25 1.26
N ARG A 80 8.90 -9.85 1.10
CA ARG A 80 7.81 -10.74 0.64
C ARG A 80 7.32 -10.45 -0.78
N CYS A 81 7.63 -9.27 -1.30
CA CYS A 81 7.19 -8.82 -2.61
C CYS A 81 8.39 -8.50 -3.49
N GLU A 82 8.35 -8.97 -4.73
CA GLU A 82 9.27 -8.53 -5.76
C GLU A 82 8.70 -7.29 -6.46
N VAL A 83 9.35 -6.15 -6.27
CA VAL A 83 8.95 -4.87 -6.87
C VAL A 83 9.59 -4.72 -8.25
N ARG A 84 8.77 -4.71 -9.30
CA ARG A 84 9.23 -4.52 -10.68
C ARG A 84 9.47 -3.07 -11.05
N ARG A 85 8.61 -2.19 -10.52
CA ARG A 85 8.70 -0.76 -10.81
C ARG A 85 8.12 0.04 -9.66
N MET A 86 8.80 1.12 -9.34
CA MET A 86 8.29 2.16 -8.48
C MET A 86 8.47 3.50 -9.21
N THR A 87 7.45 4.33 -9.24
CA THR A 87 7.52 5.67 -9.86
C THR A 87 7.02 6.69 -8.87
N ASN A 88 7.89 7.65 -8.54
CA ASN A 88 7.60 8.71 -7.59
C ASN A 88 7.03 9.93 -8.32
N PHE A 89 5.87 10.40 -7.88
CA PHE A 89 5.19 11.58 -8.42
C PHE A 89 5.15 12.75 -7.43
N SER A 90 6.07 12.82 -6.47
CA SER A 90 6.17 13.92 -5.52
C SER A 90 6.33 15.29 -6.19
N ASN A 91 6.93 15.35 -7.38
CA ASN A 91 7.03 16.57 -8.18
C ASN A 91 5.68 17.02 -8.80
N LEU A 92 4.68 16.12 -8.87
CA LEU A 92 3.32 16.40 -9.36
C LEU A 92 2.31 16.58 -8.21
N ARG A 93 2.79 16.82 -7.00
CA ARG A 93 1.99 17.07 -5.81
C ARG A 93 0.98 18.20 -6.07
N GLY A 94 -0.30 17.96 -5.78
CA GLY A 94 -1.39 18.93 -5.99
C GLY A 94 -1.94 18.97 -7.42
N GLU A 95 -1.20 18.45 -8.40
CA GLU A 95 -1.62 18.42 -9.80
C GLU A 95 -2.32 17.11 -10.17
N LEU A 96 -1.84 15.97 -9.63
CA LEU A 96 -2.35 14.62 -9.99
C LEU A 96 -3.85 14.41 -9.77
N PHE A 97 -4.44 15.07 -8.77
CA PHE A 97 -5.86 14.89 -8.41
C PHE A 97 -6.65 16.19 -8.50
N GLY A 98 -6.26 17.09 -9.42
CA GLY A 98 -6.95 18.36 -9.64
C GLY A 98 -7.11 19.18 -8.36
N ARG A 99 -6.05 19.25 -7.54
CA ARG A 99 -5.98 19.93 -6.23
C ARG A 99 -6.89 19.40 -5.13
N ARG A 100 -7.65 18.32 -5.37
CA ARG A 100 -8.49 17.66 -4.33
C ARG A 100 -7.68 16.89 -3.30
N ALA A 101 -6.50 16.41 -3.70
CA ALA A 101 -5.52 15.80 -2.81
C ALA A 101 -4.16 16.45 -3.06
N THR A 102 -3.51 16.86 -1.97
CA THR A 102 -2.17 17.46 -2.01
C THR A 102 -1.11 16.52 -1.46
N ALA A 103 -1.45 15.30 -1.05
CA ALA A 103 -0.43 14.32 -0.67
C ALA A 103 0.37 13.87 -1.92
N PRO A 104 1.70 13.71 -1.82
CA PRO A 104 2.49 13.15 -2.91
C PRO A 104 2.11 11.68 -3.15
N ALA A 105 2.16 11.24 -4.41
CA ALA A 105 1.79 9.89 -4.81
C ALA A 105 2.99 9.09 -5.31
N ILE A 106 2.89 7.76 -5.23
CA ILE A 106 3.76 6.81 -5.92
C ILE A 106 2.89 5.81 -6.68
N THR A 107 3.40 5.28 -7.79
CA THR A 107 2.92 3.98 -8.27
C THR A 107 3.92 2.89 -7.94
N ILE A 108 3.38 1.71 -7.64
CA ILE A 108 4.16 0.50 -7.44
C ILE A 108 3.58 -0.64 -8.28
N ILE A 109 4.44 -1.34 -9.00
CA ILE A 109 4.13 -2.58 -9.71
C ILE A 109 4.94 -3.69 -9.05
N TYR A 110 4.28 -4.70 -8.53
CA TYR A 110 4.89 -5.77 -7.75
C TYR A 110 4.11 -7.07 -7.88
N HIS A 111 4.73 -8.16 -7.44
CA HIS A 111 4.08 -9.46 -7.27
C HIS A 111 4.64 -10.15 -6.02
N GLN A 112 4.03 -11.26 -5.64
CA GLN A 112 4.54 -12.08 -4.56
C GLN A 112 5.93 -12.63 -4.93
N ALA A 113 6.89 -12.50 -4.02
CA ALA A 113 8.22 -13.10 -4.19
C ALA A 113 8.10 -14.63 -4.18
N LEU A 114 8.87 -15.30 -5.03
CA LEU A 114 9.01 -16.75 -4.97
C LEU A 114 9.82 -17.11 -3.71
N ALA A 115 9.30 -18.05 -2.93
CA ALA A 115 9.96 -18.58 -1.74
C ALA A 115 11.15 -19.48 -2.11
#